data_AF-A0A3S1N7S0-F1
#
_entry.id   AF-A0A3S1N7S0-F1
#
_cell.length_a   1.000
_cell.length_b   1.000
_cell.length_c   1.000
_cell.angle_alpha   90.00
_cell.angle_beta   90.00
_cell.angle_gamma   90.00
#
_symmetry.space_group_name_H-M   'P 1'
#
loop_
_entity.id
_entity.type
_entity.pdbx_description
1 polymer ?
#
loop_
_entity_poly.entity_id
_entity_poly.type
_entity_poly.pdbx_seq_one_letter_code
_entity_poly.pdbx_strand_id
1 'polypeptide(L)'
;MDVSVSEYSDENSIMRRDLAFPYRLLRPANASGDCLFVLHGSGVDETTMLPLARQIAPRSVIVAARGRIPQEDGFRWFERITPTSFGQAS
;
A
#
# COMPACT_ATOMS: atom_id res chain seq x y z
N MET A 1 -32.66 -6.46 6.37
CA MET A 1 -32.04 -5.47 5.46
C MET A 1 -30.76 -5.04 6.14
N ASP A 2 -29.67 -5.78 5.92
CA ASP A 2 -28.37 -5.42 6.46
C ASP A 2 -27.87 -4.20 5.73
N VAL A 3 -27.79 -3.10 6.47
CA VAL A 3 -27.22 -1.85 5.98
C VAL A 3 -25.75 -2.13 5.76
N SER A 4 -25.34 -2.21 4.49
CA SER A 4 -23.93 -2.24 4.10
C SER A 4 -23.30 -0.91 4.54
N VAL A 5 -22.85 -0.86 5.79
CA VAL A 5 -21.90 0.15 6.24
C VAL A 5 -20.71 -0.01 5.31
N SER A 6 -20.51 0.99 4.45
CA SER A 6 -19.45 1.04 3.46
C SER A 6 -18.16 0.46 4.04
N GLU A 7 -17.69 -0.67 3.51
CA GLU A 7 -16.38 -1.26 3.86
C GLU A 7 -15.20 -0.32 3.50
N TYR A 8 -15.51 0.88 3.04
CA TYR A 8 -14.62 2.00 2.80
C TYR A 8 -15.08 3.13 3.71
N SER A 9 -14.67 3.09 4.98
CA SER A 9 -14.60 4.32 5.76
C SER A 9 -13.64 5.27 5.03
N ASP A 10 -13.99 6.55 4.91
CA ASP A 10 -13.15 7.56 4.25
C ASP A 10 -11.70 7.54 4.79
N GLU A 11 -11.53 7.13 6.06
CA GLU A 11 -10.24 6.94 6.72
C GLU A 11 -9.31 5.91 6.05
N ASN A 12 -9.86 4.80 5.53
CA ASN A 12 -9.09 3.78 4.82
C ASN A 12 -8.59 4.29 3.44
N SER A 13 -9.16 5.41 2.96
CA SER A 13 -8.77 6.09 1.72
C SER A 13 -7.85 7.30 1.96
N ILE A 14 -7.40 7.55 3.19
CA ILE A 14 -6.49 8.66 3.46
C ILE A 14 -5.05 8.24 3.15
N MET A 15 -4.42 9.00 2.25
CA MET A 15 -2.98 8.93 2.02
C MET A 15 -2.25 9.71 3.12
N ARG A 16 -1.52 8.99 3.97
CA ARG A 16 -0.74 9.52 5.08
C ARG A 16 0.69 9.81 4.62
N ARG A 17 1.28 10.91 5.13
CA ARG A 17 2.60 11.43 4.73
C ARG A 17 3.43 11.94 5.92
N ASP A 18 3.01 11.58 7.12
CA ASP A 18 3.59 11.96 8.40
C ASP A 18 4.80 11.10 8.81
N LEU A 19 5.08 10.02 8.06
CA LEU A 19 6.23 9.13 8.24
C LEU A 19 7.17 9.16 7.02
N ALA A 20 8.30 8.46 7.12
CA ALA A 20 9.34 8.42 6.09
C ALA A 20 8.86 7.91 4.72
N PHE A 21 7.84 7.05 4.69
CA PHE A 21 7.19 6.58 3.47
C PHE A 21 5.72 7.00 3.49
N PRO A 22 5.20 7.61 2.41
CA PRO A 22 3.78 7.81 2.25
C PRO A 22 3.05 6.46 2.26
N TYR A 23 1.89 6.37 2.94
CA TYR A 23 1.17 5.10 3.09
C TYR A 23 -0.34 5.28 3.25
N ARG A 24 -1.08 4.20 2.96
CA ARG A 24 -2.47 4.02 3.36
C ARG A 24 -2.56 2.94 4.43
N LEU A 25 -3.44 3.14 5.39
CA LEU A 25 -3.73 2.17 6.45
C LEU A 25 -5.18 1.73 6.30
N LEU A 26 -5.40 0.46 5.96
CA LEU A 26 -6.74 -0.11 5.84
C LEU A 26 -7.01 -1.02 7.02
N ARG A 27 -8.06 -0.73 7.77
CA ARG A 27 -8.53 -1.56 8.89
C ARG A 27 -9.88 -2.18 8.54
N PRO A 28 -9.96 -3.51 8.35
CA PRO A 28 -11.24 -4.18 8.18
C PRO A 28 -12.03 -4.18 9.49
N ALA A 29 -13.37 -4.17 9.42
CA ALA A 29 -14.24 -4.15 10.59
C ALA A 29 -14.00 -5.35 11.53
N ASN A 30 -13.76 -6.53 10.96
CA ASN A 30 -13.53 -7.79 11.68
C ASN A 30 -12.04 -8.19 11.69
N ALA A 31 -11.16 -7.26 12.09
CA ALA A 31 -9.72 -7.49 12.08
C ALA A 31 -9.31 -8.73 12.92
N SER A 32 -8.40 -9.55 12.40
CA SER A 32 -7.86 -10.73 13.11
C SER A 32 -6.76 -10.38 14.11
N GLY A 33 -6.23 -9.16 14.05
CA GLY A 33 -5.01 -8.74 14.78
C GLY A 33 -3.74 -8.83 13.94
N ASP A 34 -3.79 -9.53 12.80
CA ASP A 34 -2.67 -9.63 11.86
C ASP A 34 -2.48 -8.31 11.09
N CYS A 35 -1.24 -8.06 10.65
CA CYS A 35 -0.88 -6.91 9.83
C CYS A 35 -0.10 -7.37 8.60
N LEU A 36 -0.52 -6.89 7.42
CA LEU A 36 0.11 -7.17 6.14
C LEU A 36 0.67 -5.87 5.54
N PHE A 37 1.99 -5.80 5.40
CA PHE A 37 2.63 -4.76 4.61
C PHE A 37 2.65 -5.15 3.15
N VAL A 38 2.19 -4.25 2.28
CA VAL A 38 2.22 -4.47 0.83
C VAL A 38 3.07 -3.42 0.15
N LEU A 39 3.94 -3.90 -0.75
CA LEU A 39 4.86 -3.09 -1.53
C LEU A 39 4.53 -3.29 -3.01
N HIS A 40 4.24 -2.19 -3.71
CA HIS A 40 3.86 -2.21 -5.11
C HIS A 40 5.07 -2.45 -6.03
N GLY A 41 4.78 -2.88 -7.27
CA GLY A 41 5.77 -2.98 -8.35
C GLY A 41 6.23 -1.61 -8.84
N SER A 42 7.27 -1.57 -9.69
CA SER A 42 7.74 -0.31 -10.29
C SER A 42 6.69 0.33 -11.22
N GLY A 43 6.60 1.66 -11.22
CA GLY A 43 5.75 2.42 -12.15
C GLY A 43 4.27 2.48 -11.76
N VAL A 44 3.93 2.02 -10.55
CA VAL A 44 2.57 2.08 -9.99
C VAL A 44 2.60 2.65 -8.56
N ASP A 45 1.45 2.68 -7.88
CA ASP A 45 1.31 3.23 -6.52
C ASP A 45 0.86 2.19 -5.48
N GLU A 46 0.71 2.63 -4.24
CA GLU A 46 0.33 1.82 -3.08
C GLU A 46 -1.04 1.15 -3.19
N THR A 47 -1.92 1.62 -4.09
CA THR A 47 -3.28 1.07 -4.21
C THR A 47 -3.32 -0.24 -4.98
N THR A 48 -2.34 -0.48 -5.85
CA THR A 48 -2.34 -1.60 -6.80
C THR A 48 -2.30 -2.99 -6.16
N MET A 49 -1.72 -3.12 -4.97
CA MET A 49 -1.66 -4.40 -4.25
C MET A 49 -2.90 -4.65 -3.37
N LEU A 50 -3.77 -3.66 -3.16
CA LEU A 50 -4.93 -3.79 -2.27
C LEU A 50 -5.91 -4.89 -2.69
N PRO A 51 -6.28 -5.06 -3.98
CA PRO A 51 -7.20 -6.13 -4.39
C PRO A 51 -6.65 -7.53 -4.11
N LEU A 52 -5.34 -7.73 -4.29
CA LEU A 52 -4.69 -9.01 -4.02
C LEU A 52 -4.56 -9.26 -2.51
N ALA A 53 -4.15 -8.23 -1.76
CA ALA A 53 -4.01 -8.30 -0.30
C ALA A 53 -5.32 -8.72 0.39
N ARG A 54 -6.45 -8.14 -0.06
CA ARG A 54 -7.79 -8.48 0.45
C ARG A 54 -8.20 -9.92 0.16
N GLN A 55 -7.70 -10.54 -0.91
CA GLN A 55 -7.95 -11.95 -1.20
C GLN A 55 -7.07 -12.88 -0.36
N ILE A 56 -5.80 -12.52 -0.15
CA ILE A 56 -4.85 -13.33 0.61
C ILE A 56 -5.19 -13.31 2.11
N ALA A 57 -5.45 -12.12 2.65
CA ALA A 57 -5.62 -11.92 4.08
C ALA A 57 -6.77 -10.91 4.36
N PRO A 58 -8.03 -11.31 4.12
CA PRO A 58 -9.19 -10.40 4.17
C PRO A 58 -9.42 -9.74 5.54
N ARG A 59 -8.87 -10.33 6.61
CA ARG A 59 -9.04 -9.85 7.99
C ARG A 59 -7.81 -9.14 8.55
N SER A 60 -6.72 -9.02 7.80
CA SER A 60 -5.54 -8.30 8.27
C SER A 60 -5.70 -6.79 8.14
N VAL A 61 -5.09 -6.04 9.04
CA VAL A 61 -4.79 -4.63 8.80
C VAL A 61 -3.78 -4.54 7.66
N ILE A 62 -4.02 -3.69 6.67
CA ILE A 62 -3.12 -3.54 5.52
C ILE A 62 -2.39 -2.21 5.63
N VAL A 63 -1.06 -2.26 5.58
CA VAL A 63 -0.21 -1.08 5.39
C VAL A 63 0.28 -1.08 3.94
N ALA A 64 -0.32 -0.23 3.12
CA ALA A 64 0.05 -0.06 1.73
C ALA A 64 1.01 1.12 1.60
N ALA A 65 2.30 0.83 1.46
CA ALA A 65 3.35 1.85 1.38
C ALA A 65 3.65 2.23 -0.07
N ARG A 66 4.00 3.51 -0.29
CA ARG A 66 4.40 4.05 -1.59
C ARG A 66 5.91 4.27 -1.63
N GLY A 67 6.55 3.84 -2.72
CA GLY A 67 7.94 4.17 -3.01
C GLY A 67 8.18 5.69 -3.10
N ARG A 68 9.38 6.15 -2.75
CA ARG A 68 9.69 7.59 -2.68
C ARG A 68 10.15 8.19 -4.00
N ILE A 69 10.53 7.36 -4.96
CA ILE A 69 11.13 7.79 -6.22
C ILE A 69 10.03 7.77 -7.30
N PRO A 70 9.71 8.90 -7.94
CA PRO A 70 8.80 8.93 -9.07
C PRO A 70 9.32 8.12 -10.26
N GLN A 71 8.43 7.45 -10.99
CA GLN A 71 8.71 6.83 -12.29
C GLN A 71 7.44 6.89 -13.14
N GLU A 72 7.52 7.57 -14.28
CA GLU A 72 6.35 7.81 -15.14
C GLU A 72 5.19 8.38 -14.30
N ASP A 73 4.01 7.77 -14.34
CA ASP A 73 2.84 8.17 -13.57
C ASP A 73 2.77 7.54 -12.16
N GLY A 74 3.79 6.77 -11.77
CA GLY A 74 3.83 6.02 -10.52
C GLY A 74 5.13 6.18 -9.73
N PHE A 75 5.47 5.15 -8.96
CA PHE A 75 6.58 5.19 -7.99
C PHE A 75 7.45 3.93 -8.04
N ARG A 76 8.63 4.03 -7.43
CA ARG A 76 9.57 2.94 -7.21
C ARG A 76 10.33 3.10 -5.88
N TRP A 77 10.94 2.00 -5.43
CA TRP A 77 11.60 1.91 -4.12
C TRP A 77 13.05 2.36 -4.14
N PHE A 78 13.75 2.08 -5.23
CA PHE A 78 15.17 2.37 -5.44
C PHE A 78 15.40 2.75 -6.91
N GLU A 79 16.46 3.50 -7.19
CA GLU A 79 16.85 3.86 -8.55
C GLU A 79 17.28 2.60 -9.33
N ARG A 80 16.86 2.47 -10.59
CA ARG A 80 17.35 1.40 -11.46
C ARG A 80 18.50 1.94 -12.30
N ILE A 81 19.72 1.51 -11.98
CA ILE A 81 20.93 1.90 -12.72
C ILE A 81 21.07 1.03 -13.97
N THR A 82 20.90 -0.29 -13.83
CA THR A 82 20.84 -1.26 -14.94
C THR A 82 19.74 -2.30 -14.66
N PRO A 83 19.41 -3.24 -15.57
CA PRO A 83 18.48 -4.34 -15.26
C PRO A 83 18.87 -5.17 -14.03
N THR A 84 20.15 -5.16 -13.64
CA THR A 84 20.71 -5.93 -12.53
C THR A 84 21.42 -5.07 -11.48
N SER A 85 21.40 -3.74 -11.60
CA SER A 85 22.06 -2.81 -10.68
C SER A 85 21.10 -1.74 -10.19
N PHE A 86 21.13 -1.48 -8.89
CA PHE A 86 20.17 -0.64 -8.19
C PHE A 86 20.89 0.37 -7.30
N GLY A 87 20.49 1.63 -7.40
CA GLY A 87 20.99 2.69 -6.53
C GLY A 87 20.29 2.64 -5.18
N GLN A 88 21.04 2.33 -4.13
CA GLN A 88 20.58 2.38 -2.75
C GLN A 88 21.43 3.38 -1.96
N ALA A 89 21.01 4.65 -1.95
CA ALA A 89 21.53 5.59 -0.96
C ALA A 89 20.86 5.24 0.39
N SER A 90 21.68 4.88 1.39
CA SER A 90 21.23 4.56 2.76
C SER A 90 20.68 5.80 3.47
#